data_AF-A0A5N9FI66-F1
#
_entry.id   AF-A0A5N9FI66-F1
#
_cell.length_a   1.000
_cell.length_b   1.000
_cell.length_c   1.000
_cell.angle_alpha   90.00
_cell.angle_beta   90.00
_cell.angle_gamma   90.00
#
_symmetry.space_group_name_H-M   'P 1'
#
loop_
_entity.id
_entity.type
_entity.pdbx_description
1 polymer ?
#
loop_
_entity_poly.entity_id
_entity_poly.type
_entity_poly.pdbx_seq_one_letter_code
_entity_poly.pdbx_strand_id
1 'polypeptide(L)' 'MAKKSDTEKCVHHWSIQAATGPQSKGECLNCGEQKQFQNYVEASTWGESSGIRGAKKAPAEGKKD' A
#
# COMPACT_ATOMS: atom_id res chain seq x y z
N MET A 1 -19.01 -26.41 -6.27
CA MET A 1 -18.93 -24.93 -6.37
C MET A 1 -17.87 -24.60 -7.42
N ALA A 2 -18.25 -23.96 -8.53
CA ALA A 2 -17.33 -23.68 -9.63
C ALA A 2 -16.39 -22.52 -9.26
N LYS A 3 -15.12 -22.86 -9.03
CA LYS A 3 -14.03 -21.90 -8.87
C LYS A 3 -13.85 -21.21 -10.23
N LYS A 4 -14.07 -19.89 -10.32
CA LYS A 4 -13.92 -19.14 -11.57
C LYS A 4 -12.52 -19.39 -12.15
N SER A 5 -12.47 -19.77 -13.42
CA SER A 5 -11.23 -20.01 -14.15
C SER A 5 -10.43 -18.72 -14.27
N ASP A 6 -9.17 -18.78 -13.86
CA ASP A 6 -8.16 -17.74 -13.85
C ASP A 6 -7.68 -17.41 -15.28
N THR A 7 -8.59 -16.90 -16.12
CA THR A 7 -8.25 -16.51 -17.50
C THR A 7 -8.67 -15.09 -17.84
N GLU A 8 -9.37 -14.40 -16.93
CA GLU A 8 -9.80 -13.02 -17.11
C GLU A 8 -9.23 -12.17 -15.97
N LYS A 9 -8.62 -11.02 -16.28
CA LYS A 9 -8.05 -10.12 -15.28
C LYS A 9 -9.16 -9.66 -14.32
N CYS A 10 -9.15 -10.16 -13.09
CA CYS A 10 -10.15 -9.80 -12.09
C CYS A 10 -9.93 -8.35 -11.63
N VAL A 11 -10.96 -7.51 -11.72
CA VAL A 11 -11.00 -6.24 -10.99
C VAL A 11 -11.38 -6.57 -9.55
N HIS A 12 -10.40 -6.66 -8.67
CA HIS A 12 -10.64 -7.15 -7.32
C HIS A 12 -11.35 -6.12 -6.45
N HIS A 13 -12.54 -6.50 -5.97
CA HIS A 13 -13.22 -5.80 -4.88
C HIS A 13 -12.89 -6.54 -3.58
N TRP A 14 -11.96 -5.99 -2.81
CA TRP A 14 -11.48 -6.60 -1.57
C TRP A 14 -12.41 -6.29 -0.40
N SER A 15 -12.90 -7.34 0.25
CA SER A 15 -13.53 -7.26 1.58
C SER A 15 -12.46 -7.54 2.63
N ILE A 16 -11.94 -6.48 3.28
CA ILE A 16 -10.87 -6.56 4.28
C ILE A 16 -11.49 -6.59 5.68
N GLN A 17 -11.12 -7.59 6.48
CA GLN A 17 -11.65 -7.73 7.83
C GLN A 17 -11.09 -6.66 8.78
N ALA A 18 -11.79 -6.47 9.91
CA ALA A 18 -11.36 -5.58 10.98
C ALA A 18 -9.91 -5.86 11.41
N ALA A 19 -9.18 -4.81 11.76
CA ALA A 19 -7.79 -4.91 12.19
C ALA A 19 -7.68 -5.67 13.52
N THR A 20 -7.20 -6.92 13.45
CA THR A 20 -6.85 -7.73 14.63
C THR A 20 -5.35 -7.71 14.93
N GLY A 21 -4.56 -6.98 14.14
CA GLY A 21 -3.10 -6.91 14.29
C GLY A 21 -2.44 -6.05 13.21
N PRO A 22 -1.13 -6.22 12.94
CA PRO A 22 -0.39 -5.44 11.93
C PRO A 22 -0.85 -5.71 10.50
N GLN A 23 -1.51 -6.84 10.26
CA GLN A 23 -2.07 -7.22 8.97
C GLN A 23 -3.50 -7.72 9.15
N SER A 24 -4.35 -7.44 8.16
CA SER A 24 -5.70 -7.96 8.02
C SER A 24 -5.79 -8.90 6.82
N LYS A 25 -6.65 -9.92 6.92
CA LYS A 25 -7.00 -10.77 5.77
C LYS A 25 -8.10 -10.08 4.97
N GLY A 26 -7.96 -10.11 3.65
CA GLY A 26 -9.00 -9.69 2.71
C GLY A 26 -9.31 -10.78 1.70
N GLU A 27 -10.58 -10.85 1.31
CA GLU A 27 -11.07 -11.76 0.28
C GLU A 27 -11.71 -10.97 -0.85
N CYS A 28 -11.42 -11.34 -2.11
CA CYS A 28 -12.03 -10.73 -3.26
C CYS A 28 -13.45 -11.25 -3.43
N LEU A 29 -14.43 -10.35 -3.37
CA LEU A 29 -15.85 -10.69 -3.54
C LEU A 29 -16.19 -11.21 -4.95
N ASN A 30 -15.31 -10.97 -5.93
CA ASN A 30 -15.54 -11.32 -7.33
C ASN A 30 -15.00 -12.71 -7.70
N CYS A 31 -13.81 -13.08 -7.20
CA CYS A 31 -13.14 -14.35 -7.54
C CYS A 31 -12.83 -15.25 -6.33
N GLY A 32 -12.96 -14.75 -5.10
CA GLY A 32 -12.65 -15.48 -3.88
C GLY A 32 -11.15 -15.57 -3.57
N GLU A 33 -10.30 -14.79 -4.25
CA GLU A 33 -8.88 -14.74 -3.92
C GLU A 33 -8.66 -14.14 -2.53
N GLN A 34 -7.65 -14.62 -1.80
CA GLN A 34 -7.32 -14.18 -0.45
C GLN A 34 -5.95 -13.51 -0.41
N LYS A 35 -5.88 -12.33 0.21
CA LYS A 35 -4.63 -11.54 0.32
C LYS A 35 -4.52 -10.90 1.70
N GLN A 36 -3.27 -10.69 2.16
CA GLN A 36 -2.98 -9.97 3.39
C GLN A 36 -2.71 -8.50 3.10
N PHE A 37 -3.31 -7.63 3.90
CA PHE A 37 -3.20 -6.17 3.83
C PHE A 37 -2.52 -5.67 5.10
N GLN A 38 -1.51 -4.80 4.98
CA GLN A 38 -0.94 -4.13 6.14
C GLN A 38 -1.89 -3.03 6.65
N ASN A 39 -2.01 -2.92 7.96
CA ASN A 39 -2.86 -1.92 8.61
C ASN A 39 -2.14 -0.58 8.85
N TYR A 40 -0.97 -0.40 8.24
CA TYR A 40 -0.16 0.80 8.31
C TYR A 40 0.43 1.11 6.93
N VAL A 41 0.78 2.38 6.74
CA VAL A 41 1.50 2.88 5.57
C VAL A 41 2.92 3.22 6.03
N GLU A 42 3.94 2.65 5.40
CA GLU A 42 5.33 2.71 5.91
C GLU A 42 6.00 4.09 5.74
N ALA A 43 5.49 4.95 4.89
CA ALA A 43 5.92 6.35 4.78
C ALA A 43 4.87 7.15 4.02
N SER A 44 3.94 7.77 4.73
CA SER A 44 3.14 8.84 4.14
C SER A 44 4.05 10.04 3.88
N THR A 45 4.51 10.23 2.64
CA THR A 45 5.12 11.50 2.20
C THR A 45 4.07 12.61 2.05
N TRP A 46 3.12 12.69 2.99
CA TRP A 46 2.18 13.79 3.09
C TRP A 46 2.90 14.94 3.79
N GLY A 47 3.76 15.65 3.05
CA GLY A 47 4.53 16.77 3.60
C GLY A 47 5.47 17.50 2.64
N GLU A 48 5.79 16.98 1.46
CA GLU A 48 6.72 17.67 0.55
C GLU A 48 6.02 18.33 -0.65
N SER A 49 4.97 19.10 -0.36
CA SER A 49 4.49 20.15 -1.28
C SER A 49 4.68 21.53 -0.63
N SER A 50 5.91 21.80 -0.21
CA SER A 50 6.37 23.19 -0.10
C SER A 50 7.27 23.49 -1.29
N GLY A 51 6.62 23.87 -2.40
CA GLY A 51 7.22 24.75 -3.40
C GLY A 51 8.11 24.09 -4.45
N ILE A 52 7.50 23.55 -5.50
CA ILE A 52 8.11 23.59 -6.84
C ILE A 52 8.14 25.06 -7.32
N ARG A 53 8.99 25.91 -6.71
CA ARG A 53 9.54 27.14 -7.30
C ARG A 53 10.92 27.41 -6.70
N GLY A 54 11.85 26.52 -7.05
CA GLY A 54 13.28 26.79 -7.21
C GLY A 54 14.02 27.47 -6.05
N ALA A 55 14.79 26.69 -5.29
CA ALA A 55 16.09 27.14 -4.83
C ALA A 55 16.97 25.93 -4.51
N LYS A 56 18.12 25.91 -5.18
CA LYS A 56 19.22 24.96 -5.03
C LYS A 56 19.63 24.85 -3.55
N LYS A 57 19.99 23.65 -3.07
CA LYS A 57 21.24 23.42 -2.33
C LYS A 57 21.56 21.92 -2.13
N ALA A 58 22.86 21.68 -2.24
CA ALA A 58 23.64 20.45 -2.39
C ALA A 58 23.72 19.57 -1.10
N PRO A 59 24.26 18.33 -1.20
CA PRO A 59 24.34 17.36 -0.09
C PRO A 59 25.27 17.79 1.05
N ALA A 60 24.94 17.39 2.28
CA ALA A 60 25.82 17.52 3.45
C ALA A 60 26.29 16.13 3.91
N GLU A 61 27.54 15.85 3.59
CA GLU A 61 28.38 14.79 4.15
C GLU A 61 28.63 15.02 5.67
N GLY A 62 28.71 13.93 6.44
CA GLY A 62 29.80 13.67 7.40
C GLY A 62 29.95 14.47 8.72
N LYS A 63 29.75 13.75 9.83
CA LYS A 63 30.68 13.55 10.99
C LYS A 63 30.79 14.60 12.12
N LYS A 64 30.56 14.14 13.37
CA LYS A 64 31.33 14.40 14.62
C LYS A 64 30.68 13.67 15.81
N ASP A 65 31.34 13.14 16.84
CA ASP A 65 32.71 13.24 17.38
C ASP A 65 33.26 11.84 17.76
#